data_AF-A0A485LB66-F1
#
_entry.id   AF-A0A485LB66-F1
#
_cell.length_a   1.000
_cell.length_b   1.000
_cell.length_c   1.000
_cell.angle_alpha   90.00
_cell.angle_beta   90.00
_cell.angle_gamma   90.00
#
_symmetry.space_group_name_H-M   'P 1'
#
loop_
_entity.id
_entity.type
_entity.pdbx_description
1 polymer ?
#
loop_
_entity_poly.entity_id
_entity_poly.type
_entity_poly.pdbx_seq_one_letter_code
_entity_poly.pdbx_strand_id
1 'polypeptide(L)'
;MTSHGMTPEYLLHLFGVKDVLDFLHIDPNGDGITAQDVGTVDLSFQLDRCVSELFLTIWAQHLGVRVYHGTSVDFSIGPDHSIVSIVLHGNASDSIRADVVCDALGFARRLTSKVAPKNGLDGDMSNTEAY
;
A
#
# COMPACT_ATOMS: atom_id res chain seq x y z
N MET A 1 -12.77 -1.65 -20.35
CA MET A 1 -11.31 -1.41 -20.35
C MET A 1 -11.01 -0.66 -19.06
N THR A 2 -10.08 -1.12 -18.23
CA THR A 2 -9.71 -0.34 -17.02
C THR A 2 -9.08 0.99 -17.45
N SER A 3 -9.08 1.99 -16.58
CA SER A 3 -8.58 3.34 -16.86
C SER A 3 -7.10 3.40 -17.29
N HIS A 4 -6.37 2.29 -17.21
CA HIS A 4 -4.94 2.21 -17.52
C HIS A 4 -4.65 1.24 -18.67
N GLY A 5 -5.64 0.92 -19.52
CA GLY A 5 -5.45 0.06 -20.69
C GLY A 5 -5.31 -1.44 -20.38
N MET A 6 -5.39 -1.84 -19.11
CA MET A 6 -5.39 -3.24 -18.71
C MET A 6 -6.80 -3.82 -18.88
N THR A 7 -6.91 -4.98 -19.50
CA THR A 7 -8.19 -5.69 -19.56
C THR A 7 -8.31 -6.63 -18.35
N PRO A 8 -9.52 -6.83 -17.80
CA PRO A 8 -9.70 -7.72 -16.65
C PRO A 8 -9.24 -9.16 -16.90
N GLU A 9 -9.26 -9.62 -18.16
CA GLU A 9 -8.81 -10.95 -18.57
C GLU A 9 -7.33 -11.16 -18.28
N TYR A 10 -6.48 -10.14 -18.39
CA TYR A 10 -5.08 -10.25 -18.00
C TYR A 10 -4.92 -10.40 -16.48
N LEU A 11 -5.73 -9.69 -15.71
CA LEU A 11 -5.68 -9.75 -14.25
C LEU A 11 -6.15 -11.11 -13.71
N LEU A 12 -7.08 -11.77 -14.39
CA LEU A 12 -7.54 -13.13 -14.06
C LEU A 12 -6.44 -14.20 -14.16
N HIS A 13 -5.38 -13.96 -14.95
CA HIS A 13 -4.24 -14.88 -15.03
C HIS A 13 -3.26 -14.72 -13.85
N LEU A 14 -3.35 -13.59 -13.14
CA LEU A 14 -2.42 -13.23 -12.06
C LEU A 14 -3.08 -13.34 -10.69
N PHE A 15 -4.38 -13.06 -10.59
CA PHE A 15 -5.08 -12.90 -9.33
C PHE A 15 -6.37 -13.69 -9.28
N GLY A 16 -6.68 -14.21 -8.09
CA GLY A 16 -7.95 -14.89 -7.84
C GLY A 16 -9.11 -13.90 -7.89
N VAL A 17 -10.26 -14.35 -8.40
CA VAL A 17 -11.49 -13.57 -8.34
C VAL A 17 -11.92 -13.44 -6.88
N LYS A 18 -12.25 -12.21 -6.48
CA LYS A 18 -13.00 -11.96 -5.27
C LYS A 18 -14.45 -11.73 -5.66
N ASP A 19 -15.30 -12.69 -5.31
CA ASP A 19 -16.73 -12.55 -5.42
C ASP A 19 -17.26 -12.35 -3.99
N VAL A 20 -17.96 -11.23 -3.78
CA VAL A 20 -18.64 -10.85 -2.52
C VAL A 20 -17.78 -10.45 -1.31
N LEU A 21 -18.48 -9.93 -0.29
CA LEU A 21 -18.03 -9.84 1.09
C LEU A 21 -18.99 -10.66 1.97
N ASP A 22 -18.48 -11.69 2.63
CA ASP A 22 -19.25 -12.49 3.59
C ASP A 22 -18.91 -12.13 5.03
N PHE A 23 -19.94 -11.92 5.84
CA PHE A 23 -19.82 -11.65 7.27
C PHE A 23 -20.43 -12.79 8.07
N LEU A 24 -19.62 -13.39 8.95
CA LEU A 24 -20.07 -14.38 9.93
C LEU A 24 -20.13 -13.71 11.30
N HIS A 25 -21.31 -13.68 11.89
CA HIS A 25 -21.52 -13.25 13.27
C HIS A 25 -21.69 -14.49 14.16
N ILE A 26 -20.70 -14.69 15.03
CA ILE A 26 -20.67 -15.78 16.01
C ILE A 26 -21.27 -15.25 17.31
N ASP A 27 -22.31 -15.91 17.82
CA ASP A 27 -22.90 -15.52 19.10
C ASP A 27 -21.87 -15.76 20.22
N PRO A 28 -21.53 -14.73 21.03
CA PRO A 28 -20.56 -14.88 22.11
C PRO A 28 -20.98 -15.89 23.19
N ASN A 29 -22.27 -16.23 23.28
CA ASN A 29 -22.79 -17.23 24.22
C ASN A 29 -22.75 -18.66 23.65
N GLY A 30 -22.33 -18.82 22.39
CA GLY A 30 -22.25 -20.13 21.72
C GLY A 30 -23.56 -20.62 21.12
N ASP A 31 -24.58 -19.77 21.02
CA ASP A 31 -25.93 -20.12 20.57
C ASP A 31 -26.05 -20.29 19.04
N GLY A 32 -25.01 -19.97 18.28
CA GLY A 32 -24.94 -20.28 16.86
C GLY A 32 -24.09 -19.31 16.03
N ILE A 33 -24.22 -19.46 14.71
CA ILE A 33 -23.56 -18.62 13.70
C ILE A 33 -24.64 -18.08 12.77
N THR A 34 -24.63 -16.76 12.55
CA THR A 34 -25.43 -16.09 11.52
C THR A 34 -24.51 -15.60 10.41
N ALA A 35 -24.97 -15.68 9.16
CA ALA A 35 -24.19 -15.29 7.99
C ALA A 35 -24.92 -14.22 7.18
N GLN A 36 -24.19 -13.22 6.70
CA GLN A 36 -24.69 -12.20 5.78
C GLN A 36 -23.73 -12.05 4.60
N ASP A 37 -24.24 -12.34 3.41
CA ASP A 37 -23.57 -12.05 2.14
C ASP A 37 -23.96 -10.63 1.69
N VAL A 38 -22.94 -9.79 1.48
CA VAL A 38 -23.07 -8.50 0.81
C VAL A 38 -22.49 -8.68 -0.58
N GLY A 39 -23.37 -9.02 -1.53
CA GLY A 39 -23.02 -9.30 -2.92
C GLY A 39 -22.21 -8.19 -3.59
N THR A 40 -21.57 -8.52 -4.71
CA THR A 40 -20.71 -7.56 -5.42
C THR A 40 -21.46 -6.73 -6.47
N VAL A 41 -21.01 -5.49 -6.67
CA VAL A 41 -21.42 -4.63 -7.79
C VAL A 41 -20.44 -4.67 -8.96
N ASP A 42 -19.18 -5.07 -8.73
CA ASP A 42 -18.10 -5.05 -9.72
C ASP A 42 -17.12 -6.23 -9.56
N LEU A 43 -16.41 -6.58 -10.64
CA LEU A 43 -15.35 -7.60 -10.61
C LEU A 43 -14.19 -7.13 -9.71
N SER A 44 -13.90 -7.92 -8.67
CA SER A 44 -12.82 -7.67 -7.72
C SER A 44 -11.82 -8.83 -7.70
N PHE A 45 -10.61 -8.56 -7.20
CA PHE A 45 -9.53 -9.55 -7.16
C PHE A 45 -8.94 -9.68 -5.74
N GLN A 46 -8.53 -10.89 -5.39
CA GLN A 46 -7.67 -11.17 -4.24
C GLN A 46 -6.22 -11.10 -4.71
N LEU A 47 -5.47 -10.11 -4.23
CA LEU A 47 -4.11 -9.86 -4.68
C LEU A 47 -3.10 -10.57 -3.78
N ASP A 48 -2.26 -11.42 -4.37
CA ASP A 48 -0.96 -11.72 -3.78
C ASP A 48 -0.09 -10.46 -3.90
N ARG A 49 0.37 -9.92 -2.76
CA ARG A 49 1.06 -8.64 -2.75
C ARG A 49 2.37 -8.69 -3.54
N CYS A 50 3.16 -9.75 -3.39
CA CYS A 50 4.44 -9.90 -4.09
C CYS A 50 4.24 -9.92 -5.62
N VAL A 51 3.25 -10.67 -6.10
CA VAL A 51 2.92 -10.72 -7.54
C VAL A 51 2.39 -9.37 -8.01
N SER A 52 1.53 -8.71 -7.21
CA SER A 52 0.97 -7.40 -7.56
C SER A 52 2.02 -6.30 -7.65
N GLU A 53 2.99 -6.29 -6.74
CA GLU A 53 4.09 -5.31 -6.72
C GLU A 53 5.05 -5.54 -7.89
N LEU A 54 5.35 -6.80 -8.22
CA LEU A 54 6.14 -7.14 -9.41
C LEU A 54 5.42 -6.71 -10.69
N PHE A 55 4.13 -7.02 -10.80
CA PHE A 55 3.32 -6.62 -11.94
C PHE A 55 3.30 -5.10 -12.12
N LEU A 56 2.99 -4.35 -11.04
CA LEU A 56 2.95 -2.89 -11.07
C LEU A 56 4.33 -2.28 -11.34
N THR A 57 5.41 -2.91 -10.89
CA THR A 57 6.78 -2.52 -11.22
C THR A 57 7.03 -2.60 -12.73
N ILE A 58 6.74 -3.76 -13.33
CA ILE A 58 6.95 -3.99 -14.77
C ILE A 58 6.07 -3.03 -15.57
N TRP A 59 4.83 -2.85 -15.14
CA TRP A 59 3.90 -1.91 -15.77
C TRP A 59 4.40 -0.46 -15.72
N ALA A 60 4.88 0.00 -14.57
CA ALA A 60 5.43 1.34 -14.42
C ALA A 60 6.68 1.53 -15.31
N GLN A 61 7.55 0.54 -15.38
CA GLN A 61 8.72 0.55 -16.28
C GLN A 61 8.33 0.60 -17.75
N HIS A 62 7.27 -0.12 -18.15
CA HIS A 62 6.72 -0.04 -19.50
C HIS A 62 6.24 1.38 -19.84
N LEU A 63 5.74 2.13 -18.85
CA LEU A 63 5.35 3.54 -18.98
C LEU A 63 6.53 4.53 -18.83
N GLY A 64 7.78 4.05 -18.73
CA GLY A 64 8.98 4.88 -18.63
C GLY A 64 9.36 5.31 -17.21
N VAL A 65 8.70 4.78 -16.17
CA VAL A 65 9.05 5.05 -14.77
C VAL A 65 10.23 4.19 -14.34
N ARG A 66 11.25 4.81 -13.73
CA ARG A 66 12.40 4.08 -13.17
C ARG A 66 12.08 3.61 -11.75
N VAL A 67 12.15 2.29 -11.54
CA VAL A 67 11.91 1.65 -10.24
C VAL A 67 13.19 0.96 -9.77
N TYR A 68 13.69 1.34 -8.60
CA TYR A 68 14.94 0.83 -8.03
C TYR A 68 14.66 -0.02 -6.79
N HIS A 69 14.82 -1.34 -6.91
CA HIS A 69 14.67 -2.27 -5.79
C HIS A 69 15.94 -2.31 -4.93
N GLY A 70 15.81 -2.83 -3.70
CA GLY A 70 16.95 -2.95 -2.77
C GLY A 70 17.58 -1.60 -2.39
N THR A 71 16.90 -0.50 -2.67
CA THR A 71 17.34 0.87 -2.39
C THR A 71 16.47 1.44 -1.30
N SER A 72 17.08 1.90 -0.21
CA SER A 72 16.37 2.65 0.82
C SER A 72 16.64 4.14 0.66
N VAL A 73 15.72 4.97 1.13
CA VAL A 73 15.79 6.43 0.99
C VAL A 73 15.78 7.06 2.39
N ASP A 74 16.64 8.06 2.58
CA ASP A 74 16.62 8.96 3.74
C ASP A 74 16.53 10.42 3.30
N PHE A 75 15.99 11.25 4.20
CA PHE A 75 15.68 12.65 3.97
C PHE A 75 16.27 13.52 5.08
N SER A 76 16.93 14.61 4.71
CA SER A 76 17.28 15.67 5.64
C SER A 76 16.27 16.81 5.51
N ILE A 77 15.70 17.23 6.65
CA ILE A 77 14.68 18.29 6.70
C ILE A 77 15.26 19.51 7.39
N GLY A 78 15.08 20.67 6.75
CA GLY A 78 15.50 21.96 7.27
C GLY A 78 14.56 22.48 8.38
N PRO A 79 14.96 23.53 9.10
CA PRO A 79 14.14 24.14 10.15
C PRO A 79 12.79 24.69 9.66
N ASP A 80 12.67 24.98 8.37
CA ASP A 80 11.48 25.47 7.67
C ASP A 80 10.61 24.34 7.07
N HIS A 81 10.90 23.09 7.44
CA HIS A 81 10.29 21.88 6.87
C HIS A 81 10.57 21.65 5.38
N SER A 82 11.56 22.33 4.80
CA SER A 82 12.03 22.05 3.44
C SER A 82 12.87 20.76 3.38
N ILE A 83 12.82 20.05 2.27
CA ILE A 83 13.72 18.91 2.01
C ILE A 83 15.07 19.46 1.57
N VAL A 84 16.09 19.26 2.40
CA VAL A 84 17.47 19.72 2.14
C VAL A 84 18.22 18.71 1.27
N SER A 85 18.03 17.41 1.52
CA SER A 85 18.67 16.35 0.73
C SER A 85 17.84 15.08 0.70
N ILE A 86 18.01 14.32 -0.39
CA ILE A 86 17.46 12.99 -0.59
C ILE A 86 18.64 12.06 -0.85
N VAL A 87 18.86 11.12 0.06
CA VAL A 87 19.97 10.16 0.00
C VAL A 87 19.42 8.78 -0.30
N LEU A 88 20.00 8.14 -1.32
CA LEU A 88 19.73 6.76 -1.69
C LEU A 88 20.81 5.87 -1.07
N HIS A 89 20.38 4.83 -0.36
CA HIS A 89 21.25 3.81 0.20
C HIS A 89 20.99 2.47 -0.51
N GLY A 90 21.95 2.07 -1.34
CA GLY A 90 22.00 0.75 -1.99
C GLY A 90 23.42 0.18 -1.92
N ASN A 91 23.95 -0.35 -3.02
CA ASN A 91 25.33 -0.85 -3.11
C ASN A 91 26.39 0.28 -3.00
N ALA A 92 26.00 1.52 -3.30
CA ALA A 92 26.74 2.73 -3.02
C ALA A 92 25.74 3.81 -2.58
N SER A 93 26.17 4.73 -1.71
CA SER A 93 25.35 5.87 -1.33
C SER A 93 25.37 6.91 -2.46
N ASP A 94 24.19 7.40 -2.86
CA ASP A 94 24.04 8.43 -3.88
C ASP A 94 23.06 9.51 -3.39
N SER A 95 23.12 10.69 -3.98
CA SER A 95 22.21 11.81 -3.68
C SER A 95 21.44 12.21 -4.92
N ILE A 96 20.14 12.42 -4.79
CA ILE A 96 19.29 12.87 -5.89
C ILE A 96 18.66 14.21 -5.60
N ARG A 97 18.32 14.93 -6.66
CA ARG A 97 17.50 16.13 -6.64
C ARG A 97 16.14 15.82 -7.24
N ALA A 98 15.09 16.27 -6.58
CA ALA A 98 13.71 16.18 -7.06
C ALA A 98 12.96 17.47 -6.71
N ASP A 99 12.02 17.87 -7.57
CA ASP A 99 11.16 19.02 -7.30
C ASP A 99 9.96 18.65 -6.40
N VAL A 100 9.55 17.37 -6.45
CA VAL A 100 8.45 16.82 -5.66
C VAL A 100 8.86 15.46 -5.11
N VAL A 101 8.54 15.21 -3.84
CA VAL A 101 8.76 13.92 -3.16
C VAL A 101 7.43 13.40 -2.63
N CYS A 102 7.16 12.12 -2.88
CA CYS A 102 6.01 11.40 -2.36
C CYS A 102 6.48 10.38 -1.30
N ASP A 103 5.96 10.49 -0.06
CA ASP A 103 6.20 9.50 1.00
C ASP A 103 5.22 8.32 0.86
N ALA A 104 5.62 7.30 0.11
CA ALA A 104 4.84 6.08 -0.11
C ALA A 104 5.30 4.90 0.79
N LEU A 105 5.93 5.17 1.94
CA LEU A 105 6.52 4.14 2.81
C LEU A 105 5.51 3.51 3.79
N GLY A 106 4.22 3.72 3.57
CA GLY A 106 3.14 3.18 4.41
C GLY A 106 3.29 3.59 5.87
N PHE A 107 3.13 2.62 6.78
CA PHE A 107 3.17 2.86 8.23
C PHE A 107 4.51 3.44 8.72
N ALA A 108 5.61 3.21 8.00
CA ALA A 108 6.94 3.66 8.41
C ALA A 108 7.11 5.19 8.37
N ARG A 109 6.34 5.90 7.53
CA ARG A 109 6.25 7.38 7.52
C ARG A 109 7.60 8.12 7.57
N ARG A 110 8.64 7.66 6.87
CA ARG A 110 10.02 8.14 7.11
C ARG A 110 10.24 9.62 6.81
N LEU A 111 9.46 10.20 5.89
CA LEU A 111 9.53 11.63 5.61
C LEU A 111 8.52 12.39 6.49
N THR A 112 7.26 11.96 6.47
CA THR A 112 6.18 12.65 7.18
C THR A 112 6.37 12.68 8.71
N SER A 113 7.00 11.67 9.30
CA SER A 113 7.33 11.66 10.74
C SER A 113 8.39 12.69 11.15
N LYS A 114 9.21 13.16 10.21
CA LYS A 114 10.21 14.23 10.46
C LYS A 114 9.58 15.63 10.44
N VAL A 115 8.37 15.75 9.89
CA VAL A 115 7.64 17.02 9.80
C VAL A 115 6.63 17.15 10.93
N ALA A 116 5.92 16.08 11.28
CA ALA A 116 4.91 16.10 12.33
C ALA A 116 4.77 14.75 13.05
N PRO A 117 4.43 14.77 14.36
CA PRO A 117 4.18 13.55 15.12
C PRO A 117 3.00 12.74 14.57
N LYS A 118 2.90 11.47 14.96
CA LYS A 118 1.70 10.66 14.71
C LYS A 118 0.59 11.10 15.67
N ASN A 119 -0.57 11.45 15.15
CA ASN A 119 -1.76 11.63 15.99
C ASN A 119 -2.43 10.27 16.20
N GLY A 120 -2.76 9.97 17.45
CA GLY A 120 -3.64 8.86 17.80
C GLY A 120 -5.11 9.29 17.74
N LEU A 121 -6.01 8.31 17.68
CA LEU A 121 -7.42 8.51 17.99
C LEU A 121 -7.66 8.16 19.45
N ASP A 122 -8.60 8.84 20.09
CA ASP A 122 -9.05 8.48 21.43
C ASP A 122 -9.85 7.16 21.38
N GLY A 123 -9.70 6.30 22.39
CA GLY A 123 -10.45 5.05 22.52
C GLY A 123 -9.61 3.85 22.93
N ASP A 124 -10.27 2.75 23.29
CA ASP A 124 -9.60 1.48 23.56
C ASP A 124 -9.23 0.79 22.24
N MET A 125 -7.93 0.60 22.03
CA MET A 125 -7.36 -0.01 20.83
C MET A 125 -7.13 -1.52 20.99
N SER A 126 -7.50 -2.11 22.14
CA SER A 126 -7.26 -3.51 22.48
C SER A 126 -7.81 -4.52 21.45
N ASN A 127 -8.83 -4.14 20.69
CA ASN A 127 -9.50 -5.00 19.69
C ASN A 127 -9.06 -4.74 18.23
N THR A 128 -8.03 -3.94 17.98
CA THR A 128 -7.59 -3.59 16.61
C THR A 128 -6.32 -4.30 16.13
N GLU A 129 -5.74 -5.19 16.93
CA GLU A 129 -4.62 -6.02 16.47
C GLU A 129 -5.14 -7.24 15.69
N ALA A 130 -5.46 -7.01 14.42
CA ALA A 130 -5.61 -8.11 13.46
C ALA A 130 -4.20 -8.59 13.08
N TYR A 131 -3.87 -9.83 13.49
CA TYR A 131 -2.68 -10.57 13.06
C TYR A 131 -2.69 -10.85 11.56
#